data_AF-A0AAE6M673-F1
#
_entry.id   AF-A0AAE6M673-F1
#
_cell.length_a   1.000
_cell.length_b   1.000
_cell.length_c   1.000
_cell.angle_alpha   90.00
_cell.angle_beta   90.00
_cell.angle_gamma   90.00
#
_symmetry.space_group_name_H-M   'P 1'
#
loop_
_entity.id
_entity.type
_entity.pdbx_description
1 polymer ?
#
loop_
_entity_poly.entity_id
_entity_poly.type
_entity_poly.pdbx_seq_one_letter_code
_entity_poly.pdbx_strand_id
1 'polypeptide(L)'
;MYDSSDNKIAEFTSEKDIVYFAELVGNSTENIDEDNSTILYRDLPKDAKISFKYVFTHKRNNGQKTSVNFFVYENYPYITLGGIPLITPLTWELSADDNNFLQSPTTRENK
;
A
#
# COMPACT_ATOMS: atom_id res chain seq x y z
N MET A 1 -9.35 -4.09 -2.13
CA MET A 1 -8.27 -4.37 -3.08
C MET A 1 -8.84 -4.38 -4.48
N TYR A 2 -8.14 -3.74 -5.40
CA TYR A 2 -8.54 -3.58 -6.79
C TYR A 2 -7.42 -4.07 -7.69
N ASP A 3 -7.78 -4.66 -8.83
CA ASP A 3 -6.83 -5.04 -9.88
C ASP A 3 -6.33 -3.81 -10.67
N SER A 4 -5.45 -4.06 -11.64
CA SER A 4 -4.89 -3.03 -12.53
C SER A 4 -5.93 -2.34 -13.43
N SER A 5 -7.13 -2.92 -13.58
CA SER A 5 -8.27 -2.36 -14.32
C SER A 5 -9.28 -1.65 -13.40
N ASP A 6 -8.91 -1.45 -12.13
CA ASP A 6 -9.73 -0.84 -11.08
C ASP A 6 -11.01 -1.59 -10.72
N ASN A 7 -11.05 -2.90 -10.99
CA ASN A 7 -12.15 -3.75 -10.50
C ASN A 7 -11.87 -4.17 -9.05
N LYS A 8 -12.87 -4.04 -8.17
CA LYS A 8 -12.76 -4.54 -6.80
C LYS A 8 -12.72 -6.07 -6.82
N ILE A 9 -11.65 -6.65 -6.27
CA ILE A 9 -11.44 -8.11 -6.27
C ILE A 9 -11.41 -8.72 -4.86
N ALA A 10 -11.14 -7.93 -3.81
CA ALA A 10 -11.21 -8.40 -2.43
C ALA A 10 -11.51 -7.25 -1.44
N GLU A 11 -12.00 -7.61 -0.26
CA GLU A 11 -12.24 -6.71 0.87
C GLU A 11 -11.81 -7.39 2.17
N PHE A 12 -11.00 -6.70 2.96
CA PHE A 12 -10.44 -7.18 4.21
C PHE A 12 -10.99 -6.31 5.35
N THR A 13 -11.70 -6.92 6.30
CA THR A 13 -12.32 -6.20 7.42
C THR A 13 -11.98 -6.81 8.77
N SER A 14 -11.26 -7.93 8.81
CA SER A 14 -10.88 -8.55 10.08
C SER A 14 -9.78 -7.73 10.75
N GLU A 15 -9.76 -7.73 12.09
CA GLU A 15 -8.71 -7.08 12.86
C GLU A 15 -7.33 -7.63 12.50
N LYS A 16 -7.22 -8.94 12.27
CA LYS A 16 -5.98 -9.62 11.86
C LYS A 16 -5.44 -9.03 10.55
N ASP A 17 -6.29 -8.83 9.55
CA ASP A 17 -5.85 -8.26 8.27
C ASP A 17 -5.40 -6.82 8.43
N ILE A 18 -6.15 -6.03 9.22
CA ILE A 18 -5.84 -4.62 9.47
C ILE A 18 -4.49 -4.48 10.19
N VAL A 19 -4.26 -5.26 11.25
CA VAL A 19 -2.99 -5.27 12.01
C VAL A 19 -1.84 -5.66 11.09
N TYR A 20 -2.02 -6.72 10.28
CA TYR A 20 -1.00 -7.17 9.35
C TYR A 20 -0.58 -6.07 8.36
N PHE A 21 -1.54 -5.39 7.74
CA PHE A 21 -1.21 -4.29 6.82
C PHE A 21 -0.56 -3.11 7.51
N ALA A 22 -0.93 -2.82 8.76
CA ALA A 22 -0.30 -1.78 9.56
C ALA A 22 1.17 -2.11 9.87
N GLU A 23 1.46 -3.36 10.24
CA GLU A 23 2.82 -3.86 10.46
C GLU A 23 3.65 -3.82 9.17
N LEU A 24 3.09 -4.25 8.03
CA LEU A 24 3.78 -4.19 6.74
C LEU A 24 4.19 -2.76 6.41
N VAL A 25 3.26 -1.81 6.50
CA VAL A 25 3.57 -0.40 6.23
C VAL A 25 4.63 0.10 7.23
N GLY A 26 4.43 -0.13 8.53
CA GLY A 26 5.37 0.27 9.57
C GLY A 26 6.80 -0.24 9.34
N ASN A 27 6.95 -1.54 9.12
CA ASN A 27 8.25 -2.19 8.89
C ASN A 27 8.91 -1.71 7.59
N SER A 28 8.12 -1.55 6.51
CA SER A 28 8.65 -1.06 5.22
C SER A 28 9.15 0.39 5.29
N THR A 29 8.74 1.14 6.32
CA THR A 29 9.13 2.52 6.56
C THR A 29 9.95 2.72 7.83
N GLU A 30 10.35 1.66 8.54
CA GLU A 30 10.95 1.75 9.89
C GLU A 30 12.25 2.57 9.89
N ASN A 31 13.00 2.52 8.79
CA ASN A 31 14.25 3.27 8.63
C ASN A 31 14.05 4.69 8.06
N ILE A 32 12.80 5.10 7.81
CA ILE A 32 12.46 6.44 7.31
C ILE A 32 12.24 7.38 8.50
N ASP A 33 13.25 8.17 8.83
CA ASP A 33 13.16 9.30 9.77
C ASP A 33 13.15 10.65 9.02
N GLU A 34 12.93 11.75 9.73
CA GLU A 34 12.92 13.10 9.13
C GLU A 34 14.24 13.41 8.39
N ASP A 35 15.37 12.97 8.94
CA ASP A 35 16.71 13.25 8.43
C ASP A 35 17.03 12.46 7.14
N ASN A 36 16.42 11.28 6.96
CA ASN A 36 16.67 10.37 5.82
C ASN A 36 15.47 10.23 4.88
N SER A 37 14.35 10.90 5.16
CA SER A 37 13.10 10.82 4.41
C SER A 37 13.28 11.09 2.91
N THR A 38 14.00 12.15 2.54
CA THR A 38 14.29 12.49 1.14
C THR A 38 15.21 11.50 0.42
N ILE A 39 15.94 10.66 1.17
CA ILE A 39 16.89 9.68 0.61
C ILE A 39 16.19 8.34 0.35
N LEU A 40 15.21 8.01 1.19
CA LEU A 40 14.53 6.72 1.17
C LEU A 40 13.28 6.71 0.29
N TYR A 41 12.65 7.86 0.08
CA TYR A 41 11.62 7.98 -0.94
C TYR A 41 12.22 7.96 -2.35
N ARG A 42 11.61 7.18 -3.22
CA ARG A 42 12.01 7.01 -4.61
C ARG A 42 11.09 7.81 -5.52
N ASP A 43 11.63 8.32 -6.62
CA ASP A 43 10.80 8.71 -7.75
C ASP A 43 10.22 7.46 -8.40
N LEU A 44 8.92 7.49 -8.71
CA LEU A 44 8.29 6.39 -9.42
C LEU A 44 8.73 6.39 -10.90
N PRO A 45 9.30 5.28 -11.42
CA PRO A 45 9.64 5.18 -12.84
C PRO A 45 8.43 5.39 -13.75
N LYS A 46 8.64 6.04 -14.91
CA LYS A 46 7.54 6.38 -15.85
C LYS A 46 6.87 5.17 -16.47
N ASP A 47 7.56 4.04 -16.53
CA ASP A 47 7.09 2.77 -17.06
C ASP A 47 6.52 1.85 -15.96
N ALA A 48 6.42 2.32 -14.71
CA ALA A 48 5.83 1.56 -13.63
C ALA A 48 4.35 1.23 -13.93
N LYS A 49 4.00 -0.05 -13.80
CA LYS A 49 2.65 -0.57 -14.05
C LYS A 49 2.01 -0.99 -12.75
N ILE A 50 0.81 -0.49 -12.46
CA ILE A 50 0.08 -0.89 -11.26
C ILE A 50 -0.33 -2.35 -11.41
N SER A 51 0.03 -3.16 -10.42
CA SER A 51 -0.46 -4.53 -10.22
C SER A 51 -1.77 -4.49 -9.44
N PHE A 52 -1.72 -3.91 -8.24
CA PHE A 52 -2.86 -3.82 -7.32
C PHE A 52 -2.97 -2.45 -6.67
N LYS A 53 -4.20 -2.05 -6.36
CA LYS A 53 -4.52 -0.92 -5.50
C LYS A 53 -5.18 -1.40 -4.20
N TYR A 54 -4.55 -1.07 -3.08
CA TYR A 54 -5.10 -1.28 -1.74
C TYR A 54 -5.71 0.03 -1.24
N VAL A 55 -6.99 -0.01 -0.87
CA VAL A 55 -7.72 1.17 -0.40
C VAL A 55 -8.10 0.92 1.05
N PHE A 56 -7.51 1.70 1.96
CA PHE A 56 -7.85 1.67 3.37
C PHE A 56 -8.86 2.77 3.63
N THR A 57 -10.01 2.40 4.17
CA THR A 57 -11.08 3.35 4.46
C THR A 57 -11.36 3.33 5.96
N HIS A 58 -11.18 4.49 6.59
CA HIS A 58 -11.56 4.70 7.97
C HIS A 58 -12.87 5.50 8.02
N LYS A 59 -13.84 5.00 8.78
CA LYS A 59 -15.10 5.70 9.05
C LYS A 59 -15.04 6.27 10.46
N ARG A 60 -15.03 7.60 10.55
CA ARG A 60 -15.07 8.33 11.82
C ARG A 60 -16.45 8.21 12.47
N ASN A 61 -16.53 8.44 13.79
CA ASN A 61 -17.77 8.37 14.57
C ASN A 61 -18.88 9.31 14.05
N ASN A 62 -18.50 10.43 13.41
CA ASN A 62 -19.42 11.37 12.77
C ASN A 62 -19.91 10.95 11.38
N GLY A 63 -19.59 9.73 10.92
CA GLY A 63 -19.98 9.18 9.63
C GLY A 63 -19.07 9.58 8.45
N GLN A 64 -18.12 10.50 8.64
CA GLN A 64 -17.16 10.89 7.62
C GLN A 64 -16.22 9.72 7.28
N LYS A 65 -16.04 9.45 5.99
CA LYS A 65 -15.08 8.46 5.49
C LYS A 65 -13.82 9.16 5.02
N THR A 66 -12.67 8.67 5.46
CA THR A 66 -11.35 9.06 4.97
C THR A 66 -10.71 7.82 4.37
N SER A 67 -10.14 7.95 3.17
CA SER A 67 -9.48 6.84 2.50
C SER A 67 -8.06 7.21 2.11
N VAL A 68 -7.17 6.22 2.15
CA VAL A 68 -5.82 6.30 1.62
C VAL A 68 -5.61 5.14 0.65
N ASN A 69 -4.83 5.38 -0.40
CA ASN A 69 -4.55 4.39 -1.44
C ASN A 69 -3.08 3.99 -1.36
N PHE A 70 -2.81 2.70 -1.47
CA PHE A 70 -1.49 2.16 -1.73
C PHE A 70 -1.48 1.48 -3.09
N PHE A 71 -0.52 1.85 -3.93
CA PHE A 71 -0.33 1.28 -5.26
C PHE A 71 0.89 0.37 -5.23
N VAL A 72 0.74 -0.86 -5.72
CA VAL A 72 1.81 -1.86 -5.83
C VAL A 72 2.08 -2.10 -7.31
N TYR A 73 3.34 -2.26 -7.70
CA TYR A 73 3.74 -2.25 -9.12
C TYR A 73 4.19 -3.63 -9.60
N GLU A 74 3.84 -4.01 -10.84
CA GLU A 74 4.18 -5.31 -11.42
C GLU A 74 5.69 -5.47 -11.68
N ASN A 75 6.32 -4.39 -12.11
CA ASN A 75 7.69 -4.38 -12.64
C ASN A 75 8.74 -3.76 -11.69
N TYR A 76 8.31 -3.27 -10.53
CA TYR A 76 9.19 -2.71 -9.51
C TYR A 76 8.71 -3.16 -8.12
N PRO A 77 9.62 -3.51 -7.20
CA PRO A 77 9.26 -3.87 -5.83
C PRO A 77 8.93 -2.62 -5.00
N TYR A 78 8.11 -1.72 -5.54
CA TYR A 78 7.78 -0.44 -4.94
C TYR A 78 6.33 -0.43 -4.45
N ILE A 79 6.08 0.42 -3.47
CA ILE A 79 4.74 0.80 -3.04
C ILE A 79 4.63 2.31 -2.99
N THR A 80 3.47 2.84 -3.39
CA THR A 80 3.20 4.27 -3.34
C THR A 80 1.96 4.55 -2.50
N LEU A 81 2.12 5.35 -1.44
CA LEU A 81 1.01 5.97 -0.73
C LEU A 81 0.50 7.18 -1.52
N GLY A 82 -0.80 7.23 -1.77
CA GLY A 82 -1.47 8.33 -2.43
C GLY A 82 -2.95 8.39 -2.12
N GLY A 83 -3.68 9.16 -2.93
CA GLY A 83 -5.13 9.35 -2.75
C GLY A 83 -5.52 10.29 -1.61
N ILE A 84 -4.55 10.90 -0.93
CA ILE A 84 -4.80 11.95 0.07
C ILE A 84 -4.75 13.32 -0.64
N PRO A 85 -5.83 14.12 -0.60
CA PRO A 85 -5.81 15.46 -1.18
C PRO A 85 -4.69 16.32 -0.60
N LEU A 86 -3.98 17.07 -1.46
CA LEU A 86 -2.92 18.02 -1.09
C LEU A 86 -1.63 17.40 -0.52
N ILE A 87 -1.49 16.08 -0.51
CA ILE A 87 -0.25 15.40 -0.13
C ILE A 87 0.38 14.78 -1.37
N THR A 88 1.67 15.09 -1.59
CA THR A 88 2.47 14.47 -2.66
C THR A 88 2.55 12.97 -2.42
N PRO A 89 2.34 12.12 -3.45
CA PRO A 89 2.51 10.68 -3.30
C PRO A 89 3.91 10.33 -2.81
N LEU A 90 3.99 9.38 -1.89
CA LEU A 90 5.25 8.90 -1.32
C LEU A 90 5.49 7.48 -1.82
N THR A 91 6.65 7.23 -2.42
CA THR A 91 7.00 5.92 -2.97
C THR A 91 8.26 5.41 -2.27
N TRP A 92 8.26 4.15 -1.85
CA TRP A 92 9.42 3.50 -1.27
C TRP A 92 9.54 2.05 -1.77
N GLU A 93 10.71 1.48 -1.55
CA GLU A 93 11.02 0.11 -1.91
C GLU A 93 10.59 -0.86 -0.81
N LEU A 94 9.94 -1.94 -1.22
CA LEU A 94 9.51 -3.04 -0.37
C LEU A 94 10.63 -4.07 -0.24
N SER A 95 10.65 -4.77 0.89
CA SER A 95 11.39 -6.03 0.98
C SER A 95 10.84 -7.05 -0.03
N ALA A 96 11.67 -8.04 -0.40
CA ALA A 96 11.23 -9.10 -1.30
C ALA A 96 10.01 -9.85 -0.74
N ASP A 97 9.98 -10.08 0.58
CA ASP A 97 8.90 -10.80 1.25
C ASP A 97 7.59 -10.00 1.23
N ASP A 98 7.64 -8.69 1.53
CA ASP A 98 6.47 -7.82 1.50
C ASP A 98 5.94 -7.65 0.07
N ASN A 99 6.84 -7.47 -0.90
CA ASN A 99 6.44 -7.39 -2.31
C ASN A 99 5.78 -8.70 -2.77
N ASN A 100 6.39 -9.85 -2.49
CA ASN A 100 5.81 -11.15 -2.84
C ASN A 100 4.43 -11.36 -2.19
N PHE A 101 4.27 -10.93 -0.94
CA PHE A 101 2.98 -10.99 -0.26
C PHE A 101 1.93 -10.14 -0.98
N LEU A 102 2.24 -8.87 -1.26
CA LEU A 102 1.32 -7.93 -1.90
C LEU A 102 1.02 -8.31 -3.36
N GLN A 103 1.88 -9.07 -4.03
CA GLN A 103 1.63 -9.60 -5.37
C GLN A 103 0.78 -10.88 -5.36
N SER A 104 0.59 -11.53 -4.20
CA SER A 104 -0.12 -12.82 -4.06
C SER A 104 -1.22 -12.84 -2.97
N PRO A 105 -2.11 -11.83 -2.90
CA PRO A 105 -2.97 -11.60 -1.75
C PRO A 105 -4.08 -12.66 -1.53
N THR A 106 -4.55 -13.33 -2.58
CA THR A 106 -5.68 -14.30 -2.50
C THR A 106 -5.25 -15.73 -2.21
N THR A 107 -3.95 -16.04 -2.27
CA THR A 107 -3.42 -17.41 -2.12
C THR A 107 -3.35 -17.93 -0.68
N ARG A 108 -3.72 -17.13 0.32
CA ARG A 108 -3.49 -17.45 1.75
C ARG A 108 -4.72 -17.41 2.66
N GLU A 109 -5.94 -17.25 2.13
CA GLU A 109 -7.19 -17.43 2.92
C GLU A 109 -7.35 -18.86 3.49
N ASN A 110 -6.46 -19.80 3.14
CA ASN A 110 -6.46 -21.21 3.55
C ASN A 110 -5.30 -21.62 4.49
N LYS A 111 -4.68 -20.69 5.23
CA LYS A 111 -3.67 -21.03 6.27
C LYS A 111 -3.97 -20.40 7.62
#